data_AF-A0A7V0Z7U0-F1
#
_entry.id   AF-A0A7V0Z7U0-F1
#
_cell.length_a   1.000
_cell.length_b   1.000
_cell.length_c   1.000
_cell.angle_alpha   90.00
_cell.angle_beta   90.00
_cell.angle_gamma   90.00
#
_symmetry.space_group_name_H-M   'P 1'
#
loop_
_entity.id
_entity.type
_entity.pdbx_description
1 polymer ?
#
loop_
_entity_poly.entity_id
_entity_poly.type
_entity_poly.pdbx_seq_one_letter_code
_entity_poly.pdbx_strand_id
1 'polypeptide(L)'
;MHPGIRNKKNILLIIIFFIFLINCSSPSGKNHECRFWGIIFSTDTLIVNPLIRTHLESLRALGVNNPDGWGMGYYLESKCDTLLPVIRRGEPSAPLDPRYPEMVEELTRNIKKSAVAHVRRGSSGPAGGIPDPHPFRRKCINRRFDMLFAHNGTINTDVLLKLIEVINPFYLEQNPPDYELNYLDSDLYSILLVEVMDMYPDLTIEDCIKMAVIKLDSALGMNKAELNFVMTSGNTLWALNFTRAEPKAITVYYYPDSIVSKFWVVGSQPLDSLSQKWVELPNRTLVCLRPDEPVRLIPIYQKFDLSGRDISKNFFIQPNPFNESVKIDYSIDLPGIVTIDVYDRSGRFVKRLLNDFKISGKYTLIWDGCDDNNNPVPDGAYFIRLKNYDQEKVLKIIFVLR
;
A
#
# COMPACT_ATOMS: atom_id res chain seq x y z
N MET A 1 31.73 0.13 50.22
CA MET A 1 31.66 0.43 48.77
C MET A 1 31.86 -0.88 48.01
N HIS A 2 30.80 -1.42 47.42
CA HIS A 2 30.87 -2.60 46.55
C HIS A 2 30.00 -2.33 45.30
N PRO A 3 30.56 -2.36 44.09
CA PRO A 3 29.78 -2.23 42.86
C PRO A 3 29.39 -3.64 42.39
N GLY A 4 28.13 -4.02 42.57
CA GLY A 4 27.73 -5.41 42.33
C GLY A 4 26.26 -5.61 41.99
N ILE A 5 25.58 -4.65 41.36
CA ILE A 5 24.20 -4.84 40.89
C ILE A 5 23.98 -4.02 39.60
N ARG A 6 24.41 -4.52 38.45
CA ARG A 6 23.91 -4.00 37.15
C ARG A 6 23.84 -4.99 35.99
N ASN A 7 24.17 -6.28 36.19
CA ASN A 7 24.25 -7.25 35.10
C ASN A 7 23.23 -8.40 35.15
N LYS A 8 22.14 -8.30 35.92
CA LYS A 8 21.11 -9.37 36.00
C LYS A 8 19.85 -9.14 35.16
N LYS A 9 19.64 -7.95 34.58
CA LYS A 9 18.45 -7.68 33.75
C LYS A 9 18.63 -8.00 32.26
N ASN A 10 19.86 -8.03 31.74
CA ASN A 10 20.12 -8.30 30.31
C ASN A 10 20.38 -9.79 29.98
N ILE A 11 20.51 -10.65 30.99
CA ILE A 11 20.77 -12.09 30.81
C ILE A 11 19.46 -12.90 30.85
N LEU A 12 18.37 -12.33 31.38
CA LEU A 12 17.08 -13.03 31.48
C LEU A 12 16.33 -13.12 30.13
N LEU A 13 16.71 -12.30 29.13
CA LEU A 13 16.09 -12.32 27.80
C LEU A 13 16.66 -13.41 26.86
N ILE A 14 17.78 -14.04 27.23
CA ILE A 14 18.54 -14.96 26.35
C ILE A 14 18.37 -16.45 26.75
N ILE A 15 17.76 -16.75 27.91
CA ILE A 15 17.74 -18.12 28.47
C ILE A 15 16.37 -18.84 28.33
N ILE A 16 15.36 -18.26 27.68
CA ILE A 16 14.09 -18.97 27.34
C ILE A 16 14.19 -19.62 25.95
N PHE A 17 15.29 -20.32 25.66
CA PHE A 17 15.51 -20.89 24.33
C PHE A 17 16.28 -22.20 24.37
N PHE A 18 15.81 -23.17 25.15
CA PHE A 18 16.13 -24.59 24.93
C PHE A 18 15.01 -25.45 25.54
N ILE A 19 14.62 -26.50 24.80
CA ILE A 19 13.66 -27.58 25.13
C ILE A 19 12.23 -27.39 24.54
N PHE A 20 12.06 -27.77 23.27
CA PHE A 20 11.33 -29.00 22.88
C PHE A 20 11.32 -29.14 21.34
N LEU A 21 11.98 -30.18 20.86
CA LEU A 21 11.72 -30.79 19.55
C LEU A 21 10.55 -31.77 19.72
N ILE A 22 9.75 -31.90 18.67
CA ILE A 22 8.71 -32.92 18.39
C ILE A 22 7.28 -32.34 18.34
N ASN A 23 6.74 -32.35 17.12
CA ASN A 23 5.33 -32.20 16.71
C ASN A 23 4.68 -30.82 16.84
N CYS A 24 4.93 -29.95 15.85
CA CYS A 24 3.93 -29.01 15.38
C CYS A 24 3.77 -29.15 13.86
N SER A 25 2.78 -29.93 13.45
CA SER A 25 2.13 -29.76 12.15
C SER A 25 1.57 -28.34 12.07
N SER A 26 1.92 -27.60 11.02
CA SER A 26 1.40 -26.25 10.78
C SER A 26 -0.15 -26.29 10.73
N PRO A 27 -0.85 -25.39 11.43
CA PRO A 27 -2.29 -25.35 11.39
C PRO A 27 -2.77 -24.55 10.18
N SER A 28 -2.46 -24.98 8.95
CA SER A 28 -3.28 -24.65 7.76
C SER A 28 -2.70 -25.23 6.46
N GLY A 29 -3.43 -26.15 5.83
CA GLY A 29 -3.14 -26.64 4.49
C GLY A 29 -3.49 -25.62 3.40
N LYS A 30 -2.53 -24.75 3.05
CA LYS A 30 -2.51 -24.05 1.75
C LYS A 30 -1.13 -24.19 1.11
N ASN A 31 -1.14 -24.49 -0.20
CA ASN A 31 0.02 -24.92 -0.98
C ASN A 31 0.73 -23.79 -1.75
N HIS A 32 0.45 -22.50 -1.50
CA HIS A 32 1.03 -21.38 -2.25
C HIS A 32 1.05 -20.09 -1.41
N GLU A 33 2.01 -19.89 -0.51
CA GLU A 33 2.04 -18.65 0.27
C GLU A 33 3.47 -18.18 0.54
N CYS A 34 3.88 -17.12 -0.18
CA CYS A 34 5.07 -16.36 0.14
C CYS A 34 5.06 -15.84 1.58
N ARG A 35 6.23 -15.45 2.09
CA ARG A 35 6.36 -14.80 3.40
C ARG A 35 7.24 -13.57 3.31
N PHE A 36 6.81 -12.48 3.93
CA PHE A 36 7.62 -11.28 4.09
C PHE A 36 7.75 -10.87 5.54
N TRP A 37 8.78 -10.08 5.81
CA TRP A 37 8.85 -9.23 6.99
C TRP A 37 9.48 -7.88 6.65
N GLY A 38 9.24 -6.91 7.52
CA GLY A 38 9.94 -5.64 7.52
C GLY A 38 10.28 -5.22 8.93
N ILE A 39 11.41 -4.53 9.08
CA ILE A 39 11.83 -3.95 10.36
C ILE A 39 12.20 -2.49 10.16
N ILE A 40 11.92 -1.67 11.17
CA ILE A 40 12.47 -0.32 11.30
C ILE A 40 12.90 -0.08 12.75
N PHE A 41 14.01 0.61 12.97
CA PHE A 41 14.56 0.85 14.31
C PHE A 41 15.40 2.13 14.39
N SER A 42 15.50 2.72 15.58
CA SER A 42 16.40 3.84 15.90
C SER A 42 17.63 3.42 16.70
N THR A 43 17.65 2.19 17.23
CA THR A 43 18.74 1.66 18.05
C THR A 43 19.07 0.21 17.71
N ASP A 44 20.27 -0.21 18.12
CA ASP A 44 20.87 -1.56 18.11
C ASP A 44 20.34 -2.63 17.13
N THR A 45 21.20 -3.08 16.22
CA THR A 45 20.87 -4.04 15.16
C THR A 45 20.68 -5.48 15.66
N LEU A 46 20.93 -5.74 16.95
CA LEU A 46 20.81 -7.06 17.58
C LEU A 46 19.42 -7.69 17.46
N ILE A 47 18.38 -6.87 17.25
CA ILE A 47 16.99 -7.31 17.07
C ILE A 47 16.78 -8.00 15.71
N VAL A 48 17.63 -7.70 14.73
CA VAL A 48 17.48 -8.19 13.34
C VAL A 48 17.89 -9.65 13.21
N ASN A 49 18.98 -10.07 13.86
CA ASN A 49 19.56 -11.40 13.69
C ASN A 49 18.58 -12.55 14.06
N PRO A 50 17.81 -12.49 15.17
CA PRO A 50 16.82 -13.52 15.50
C PRO A 50 15.72 -13.70 14.44
N LEU A 51 15.29 -12.60 13.81
CA LEU A 51 14.22 -12.59 12.79
C LEU A 51 14.64 -13.28 11.48
N ILE A 52 15.94 -13.29 11.19
CA ILE A 52 16.48 -13.80 9.93
C ILE A 52 17.13 -15.17 10.09
N ARG A 53 17.78 -15.45 11.24
CA ARG A 53 18.67 -16.62 11.37
C ARG A 53 18.19 -17.73 12.29
N THR A 54 17.76 -17.42 13.52
CA THR A 54 17.76 -18.42 14.62
C THR A 54 16.38 -18.83 15.11
N HIS A 55 15.34 -18.05 14.84
CA HIS A 55 13.98 -18.42 15.26
C HIS A 55 13.40 -19.56 14.39
N LEU A 56 12.55 -20.42 14.97
CA LEU A 56 11.82 -21.47 14.24
C LEU A 56 10.91 -20.90 13.13
N GLU A 57 10.50 -19.65 13.31
CA GLU A 57 9.70 -18.86 12.34
C GLU A 57 10.55 -17.77 11.68
N SER A 58 11.88 -17.86 11.76
CA SER A 58 12.79 -16.95 11.05
C SER A 58 12.61 -17.09 9.54
N LEU A 59 13.00 -16.06 8.80
CA LEU A 59 12.92 -16.10 7.33
C LEU A 59 13.64 -17.33 6.74
N ARG A 60 14.77 -17.73 7.32
CA ARG A 60 15.49 -18.95 6.92
C ARG A 60 14.64 -20.21 7.12
N ALA A 61 13.94 -20.32 8.24
CA ALA A 61 13.08 -21.47 8.52
C ALA A 61 11.84 -21.47 7.60
N LEU A 62 11.26 -20.29 7.34
CA LEU A 62 10.13 -20.15 6.42
C LEU A 62 10.47 -20.53 4.98
N GLY A 63 11.74 -20.42 4.59
CA GLY A 63 12.24 -20.90 3.30
C GLY A 63 11.99 -22.39 3.06
N VAL A 64 11.91 -23.24 4.10
CA VAL A 64 11.60 -24.68 3.93
C VAL A 64 10.28 -24.90 3.19
N ASN A 65 9.28 -24.07 3.47
CA ASN A 65 7.96 -24.12 2.85
C ASN A 65 7.80 -23.11 1.69
N ASN A 66 8.85 -22.35 1.38
CA ASN A 66 8.94 -21.30 0.36
C ASN A 66 10.22 -21.51 -0.46
N PRO A 67 10.23 -22.50 -1.37
CA PRO A 67 11.46 -23.00 -1.96
C PRO A 67 11.99 -22.13 -3.11
N ASP A 68 11.18 -21.20 -3.64
CA ASP A 68 11.42 -20.52 -4.92
C ASP A 68 12.26 -19.25 -4.76
N GLY A 69 13.27 -19.34 -3.89
CA GLY A 69 14.24 -18.30 -3.61
C GLY A 69 13.91 -17.40 -2.41
N TRP A 70 14.82 -16.46 -2.17
CA TRP A 70 14.75 -15.48 -1.11
C TRP A 70 15.33 -14.14 -1.57
N GLY A 71 14.88 -13.07 -0.93
CA GLY A 71 15.43 -11.73 -1.17
C GLY A 71 15.43 -10.87 0.08
N MET A 72 16.45 -10.02 0.20
CA MET A 72 16.65 -9.07 1.30
C MET A 72 17.02 -7.71 0.75
N GLY A 73 16.33 -6.68 1.23
CA GLY A 73 16.60 -5.29 0.93
C GLY A 73 16.79 -4.48 2.21
N TYR A 74 17.79 -3.61 2.25
CA TYR A 74 18.04 -2.71 3.39
C TYR A 74 18.69 -1.42 2.93
N TYR A 75 18.77 -0.42 3.81
CA TYR A 75 19.42 0.85 3.51
C TYR A 75 20.77 0.98 4.22
N LEU A 76 21.76 1.40 3.43
CA LEU A 76 23.02 1.95 3.90
C LEU A 76 22.87 3.46 4.11
N GLU A 77 23.64 4.01 5.04
CA GLU A 77 23.83 5.45 5.17
C GLU A 77 25.00 5.89 4.29
N SER A 78 24.76 6.84 3.40
CA SER A 78 25.81 7.46 2.61
C SER A 78 26.49 8.60 3.37
N LYS A 79 27.62 9.09 2.85
CA LYS A 79 28.34 10.24 3.41
C LYS A 79 27.52 11.55 3.44
N CYS A 80 26.39 11.62 2.74
CA CYS A 80 25.53 12.80 2.65
C CYS A 80 24.17 12.58 3.32
N ASP A 81 24.07 11.66 4.29
CA ASP A 81 22.82 11.26 4.96
C ASP A 81 21.73 10.75 4.00
N THR A 82 22.10 10.38 2.77
CA THR A 82 21.19 9.74 1.83
C THR A 82 21.13 8.24 2.11
N LEU A 83 19.92 7.70 2.14
CA LEU A 83 19.70 6.28 2.34
C LEU A 83 19.82 5.56 1.00
N LEU A 84 20.84 4.71 0.89
CA LEU A 84 21.13 3.95 -0.33
C LEU A 84 20.58 2.52 -0.19
N PRO A 85 19.58 2.12 -0.98
CA PRO A 85 19.05 0.76 -0.92
C PRO A 85 20.04 -0.25 -1.50
N VAL A 86 20.15 -1.38 -0.81
CA VAL A 86 20.90 -2.56 -1.23
C VAL A 86 19.91 -3.72 -1.31
N ILE A 87 19.89 -4.45 -2.42
CA ILE A 87 19.07 -5.65 -2.60
C ILE A 87 19.97 -6.83 -2.95
N ARG A 88 19.65 -7.99 -2.35
CA ARG A 88 20.37 -9.26 -2.49
C ARG A 88 19.34 -10.38 -2.59
N ARG A 89 19.56 -11.33 -3.50
CA ARG A 89 18.61 -12.39 -3.84
C ARG A 89 19.34 -13.72 -4.05
N GLY A 90 18.63 -14.83 -3.85
CA GLY A 90 19.13 -16.19 -4.09
C GLY A 90 18.03 -17.12 -4.61
N GLU A 91 18.43 -18.09 -5.43
CA GLU A 91 17.55 -19.02 -6.15
C GLU A 91 17.42 -20.39 -5.46
N PRO A 92 18.44 -20.95 -4.78
CA PRO A 92 18.17 -21.97 -3.78
C PRO A 92 17.35 -21.36 -2.64
N SER A 93 16.41 -22.14 -2.13
CA SER A 93 15.66 -21.80 -0.92
C SER A 93 16.61 -21.35 0.21
N ALA A 94 16.20 -20.35 1.00
CA ALA A 94 16.98 -19.78 2.10
C ALA A 94 17.76 -20.77 3.01
N PRO A 95 17.18 -21.90 3.48
CA PRO A 95 17.90 -22.87 4.30
C PRO A 95 19.00 -23.64 3.54
N LEU A 96 18.90 -23.73 2.21
CA LEU A 96 19.78 -24.50 1.32
C LEU A 96 20.82 -23.62 0.60
N ASP A 97 20.66 -22.30 0.60
CA ASP A 97 21.59 -21.38 -0.06
C ASP A 97 22.80 -21.06 0.85
N PRO A 98 24.04 -21.46 0.49
CA PRO A 98 25.23 -21.17 1.28
C PRO A 98 25.55 -19.67 1.37
N ARG A 99 25.01 -18.83 0.46
CA ARG A 99 25.17 -17.38 0.49
C ARG A 99 24.25 -16.71 1.50
N TYR A 100 23.18 -17.39 1.92
CA TYR A 100 22.20 -16.82 2.84
C TYR A 100 22.83 -16.39 4.17
N PRO A 101 23.62 -17.22 4.88
CA PRO A 101 24.28 -16.80 6.12
C PRO A 101 25.23 -15.62 5.94
N GLU A 102 26.03 -15.61 4.87
CA GLU A 102 26.94 -14.49 4.55
C GLU A 102 26.15 -13.19 4.36
N MET A 103 24.98 -13.29 3.74
CA MET A 103 24.08 -12.18 3.53
C MET A 103 23.42 -11.67 4.81
N VAL A 104 23.05 -12.57 5.74
CA VAL A 104 22.59 -12.16 7.07
C VAL A 104 23.67 -11.39 7.82
N GLU A 105 24.93 -11.81 7.71
CA GLU A 105 26.06 -11.11 8.33
C GLU A 105 26.31 -9.74 7.70
N GLU A 106 26.24 -9.63 6.36
CA GLU A 106 26.30 -8.37 5.65
C GLU A 106 25.20 -7.42 6.15
N LEU A 107 23.94 -7.90 6.16
CA LEU A 107 22.80 -7.10 6.57
C LEU A 107 22.93 -6.67 8.04
N THR A 108 23.19 -7.59 8.97
CA THR A 108 23.26 -7.29 10.42
C THR A 108 24.37 -6.29 10.74
N ARG A 109 25.49 -6.33 9.99
CA ARG A 109 26.62 -5.41 10.15
C ARG A 109 26.34 -4.02 9.59
N ASN A 110 25.60 -3.94 8.48
CA ASN A 110 25.50 -2.72 7.68
C ASN A 110 24.14 -2.01 7.76
N ILE A 111 23.08 -2.69 8.19
CA ILE A 111 21.74 -2.11 8.32
C ILE A 111 21.75 -0.97 9.34
N LYS A 112 21.12 0.16 8.97
CA LYS A 112 21.04 1.34 9.86
C LYS A 112 19.65 1.66 10.38
N LYS A 113 18.62 1.54 9.54
CA LYS A 113 17.27 2.01 9.88
C LYS A 113 16.20 0.99 9.61
N SER A 114 16.16 0.44 8.40
CA SER A 114 15.11 -0.50 8.02
C SER A 114 15.58 -1.55 7.02
N ALA A 115 14.88 -2.67 7.03
CA ALA A 115 14.99 -3.71 6.01
C ALA A 115 13.63 -4.33 5.70
N VAL A 116 13.56 -4.93 4.52
CA VAL A 116 12.47 -5.80 4.07
C VAL A 116 13.09 -7.08 3.55
N ALA A 117 12.48 -8.21 3.83
CA ALA A 117 12.88 -9.45 3.21
C ALA A 117 11.69 -10.35 2.91
N HIS A 118 11.94 -11.30 2.03
CA HIS A 118 10.93 -12.14 1.44
C HIS A 118 11.50 -13.54 1.16
N VAL A 119 10.65 -14.56 1.30
CA VAL A 119 10.86 -15.90 0.77
C VAL A 119 9.66 -16.27 -0.08
N ARG A 120 9.94 -16.86 -1.24
CA ARG A 120 8.94 -17.02 -2.29
C ARG A 120 8.45 -18.46 -2.41
N ARG A 121 7.15 -18.58 -2.64
CA ARG A 121 6.50 -19.75 -3.22
C ARG A 121 5.68 -19.28 -4.41
N GLY A 122 6.26 -19.36 -5.60
CA GLY A 122 5.74 -18.73 -6.81
C GLY A 122 4.31 -19.18 -7.13
N SER A 123 3.40 -18.20 -7.23
CA SER A 123 2.07 -18.35 -7.85
C SER A 123 2.01 -17.69 -9.24
N SER A 124 2.91 -16.74 -9.51
CA SER A 124 3.11 -15.98 -10.75
C SER A 124 4.62 -15.84 -11.07
N GLY A 125 4.97 -15.59 -12.33
CA GLY A 125 6.37 -15.55 -12.83
C GLY A 125 6.96 -16.94 -13.17
N PRO A 126 8.26 -17.06 -13.46
CA PRO A 126 8.87 -18.33 -13.80
C PRO A 126 8.99 -19.21 -12.56
N ALA A 127 8.88 -20.52 -12.75
CA ALA A 127 9.28 -21.52 -11.77
C ALA A 127 10.82 -21.63 -11.59
N GLY A 128 11.62 -20.97 -12.43
CA GLY A 128 13.10 -20.95 -12.34
C GLY A 128 13.74 -19.90 -13.25
N GLY A 129 14.99 -19.53 -12.97
CA GLY A 129 15.77 -18.56 -13.76
C GLY A 129 15.71 -17.11 -13.26
N ILE A 130 14.86 -16.81 -12.27
CA ILE A 130 14.86 -15.53 -11.55
C ILE A 130 14.82 -15.82 -10.04
N PRO A 131 15.92 -15.57 -9.31
CA PRO A 131 15.92 -15.53 -7.85
C PRO A 131 14.80 -14.63 -7.37
N ASP A 132 14.02 -15.04 -6.36
CA ASP A 132 12.89 -14.29 -5.78
C ASP A 132 13.00 -12.77 -6.02
N PRO A 133 12.12 -12.19 -6.86
CA PRO A 133 12.31 -10.82 -7.35
C PRO A 133 12.11 -9.78 -6.23
N HIS A 134 11.53 -10.17 -5.09
CA HIS A 134 11.35 -9.30 -3.95
C HIS A 134 12.67 -9.04 -3.18
N PRO A 135 12.75 -7.93 -2.43
CA PRO A 135 11.92 -6.74 -2.63
C PRO A 135 12.25 -6.04 -3.96
N PHE A 136 11.27 -5.34 -4.52
CA PHE A 136 11.45 -4.43 -5.66
C PHE A 136 11.98 -3.08 -5.18
N ARG A 137 12.80 -2.43 -6.02
CA ARG A 137 13.24 -1.04 -5.82
C ARG A 137 12.52 -0.13 -6.80
N ARG A 138 11.91 0.94 -6.29
CA ARG A 138 11.29 1.97 -7.13
C ARG A 138 11.74 3.35 -6.67
N LYS A 139 12.05 4.24 -7.61
CA LYS A 139 12.48 5.61 -7.30
C LYS A 139 11.27 6.52 -7.25
N CYS A 140 11.00 7.16 -6.12
CA CYS A 140 9.99 8.21 -6.02
C CYS A 140 10.63 9.55 -6.44
N ILE A 141 10.50 9.90 -7.72
CA ILE A 141 11.25 10.99 -8.36
C ILE A 141 10.99 12.32 -7.66
N ASN A 142 9.71 12.65 -7.43
CA ASN A 142 9.33 13.96 -6.88
C ASN A 142 9.59 14.07 -5.37
N ARG A 143 9.78 12.94 -4.68
CA ARG A 143 10.06 12.87 -3.23
C ARG A 143 11.50 12.53 -2.88
N ARG A 144 12.33 12.22 -3.88
CA ARG A 144 13.78 11.95 -3.74
C ARG A 144 14.11 10.85 -2.72
N PHE A 145 13.36 9.76 -2.73
CA PHE A 145 13.72 8.55 -2.00
C PHE A 145 13.51 7.31 -2.87
N ASP A 146 14.22 6.24 -2.52
CA ASP A 146 14.01 4.93 -3.12
C ASP A 146 13.17 4.08 -2.19
N MET A 147 12.10 3.50 -2.71
CA MET A 147 11.22 2.57 -2.02
C MET A 147 11.71 1.14 -2.18
N LEU A 148 11.76 0.38 -1.09
CA LEU A 148 11.82 -1.09 -1.13
C LEU A 148 10.43 -1.65 -0.86
N PHE A 149 9.98 -2.60 -1.68
CA PHE A 149 8.61 -3.12 -1.66
C PHE A 149 8.55 -4.64 -1.80
N ALA A 150 7.75 -5.32 -0.97
CA ALA A 150 7.44 -6.74 -1.10
C ALA A 150 5.94 -6.99 -0.96
N HIS A 151 5.38 -7.80 -1.84
CA HIS A 151 3.96 -8.14 -1.91
C HIS A 151 3.72 -9.59 -1.49
N ASN A 152 2.58 -9.86 -0.86
CA ASN A 152 2.09 -11.22 -0.63
C ASN A 152 0.62 -11.30 -1.03
N GLY A 153 0.38 -11.93 -2.17
CA GLY A 153 -0.95 -12.05 -2.75
C GLY A 153 -0.86 -12.37 -4.23
N THR A 154 -1.98 -12.26 -4.93
CA THR A 154 -2.02 -12.38 -6.39
C THR A 154 -2.97 -11.32 -6.94
N ILE A 155 -2.49 -10.56 -7.92
CA ILE A 155 -3.22 -9.48 -8.56
C ILE A 155 -3.24 -9.74 -10.06
N ASN A 156 -4.38 -9.51 -10.71
CA ASN A 156 -4.48 -9.60 -12.16
C ASN A 156 -3.62 -8.49 -12.81
N THR A 157 -2.63 -8.89 -13.62
CA THR A 157 -1.68 -7.98 -14.28
C THR A 157 -2.36 -7.05 -15.28
N ASP A 158 -3.37 -7.52 -16.01
CA ASP A 158 -4.09 -6.68 -16.99
C ASP A 158 -4.83 -5.53 -16.31
N VAL A 159 -5.37 -5.77 -15.11
CA VAL A 159 -6.02 -4.73 -14.29
C VAL A 159 -4.99 -3.70 -13.83
N LEU A 160 -3.80 -4.13 -13.41
CA LEU A 160 -2.71 -3.22 -13.00
C LEU A 160 -2.22 -2.38 -14.18
N LEU A 161 -1.93 -3.01 -15.32
CA LEU A 161 -1.47 -2.33 -16.54
C LEU A 161 -2.46 -1.27 -16.99
N LYS A 162 -3.73 -1.66 -17.13
CA LYS A 162 -4.78 -0.73 -17.54
C LYS A 162 -4.92 0.43 -16.54
N LEU A 163 -4.76 0.18 -15.25
CA LEU A 163 -4.86 1.23 -14.25
C LEU A 163 -3.68 2.21 -14.34
N ILE A 164 -2.46 1.72 -14.53
CA ILE A 164 -1.27 2.55 -14.73
C ILE A 164 -1.43 3.40 -16.00
N GLU A 165 -1.80 2.79 -17.13
CA GLU A 165 -2.01 3.49 -18.39
C GLU A 165 -3.10 4.57 -18.33
N VAL A 166 -4.19 4.32 -17.59
CA VAL A 166 -5.27 5.30 -17.37
C VAL A 166 -4.82 6.46 -16.47
N ILE A 167 -3.92 6.20 -15.52
CA ILE A 167 -3.38 7.24 -14.64
C ILE A 167 -2.40 8.11 -15.42
N ASN A 168 -1.36 7.52 -16.01
CA ASN A 168 -0.46 8.21 -16.92
C ASN A 168 0.04 7.25 -18.02
N PRO A 169 -0.38 7.48 -19.29
CA PRO A 169 -0.07 6.56 -20.40
C PRO A 169 1.42 6.49 -20.75
N PHE A 170 2.25 7.42 -20.27
CA PHE A 170 3.70 7.44 -20.50
C PHE A 170 4.51 6.97 -19.29
N TYR A 171 3.87 6.58 -18.18
CA TYR A 171 4.60 6.30 -16.94
C TYR A 171 5.46 5.05 -17.04
N LEU A 172 4.97 3.98 -17.69
CA LEU A 172 5.72 2.74 -17.91
C LEU A 172 6.93 2.92 -18.84
N GLU A 173 6.88 3.86 -19.79
CA GLU A 173 8.03 4.17 -20.64
C GLU A 173 9.16 4.81 -19.82
N GLN A 174 8.79 5.66 -18.85
CA GLN A 174 9.74 6.36 -17.99
C GLN A 174 10.21 5.52 -16.79
N ASN A 175 9.35 4.61 -16.33
CA ASN A 175 9.57 3.74 -15.17
C ASN A 175 9.18 2.30 -15.53
N PRO A 176 9.94 1.64 -16.43
CA PRO A 176 9.61 0.30 -16.88
C PRO A 176 9.71 -0.72 -15.74
N PRO A 177 8.92 -1.82 -15.80
CA PRO A 177 9.10 -2.93 -14.88
C PRO A 177 10.50 -3.53 -14.97
N ASP A 178 10.97 -4.09 -13.86
CA ASP A 178 12.29 -4.72 -13.77
C ASP A 178 12.32 -6.04 -14.57
N TYR A 179 11.13 -6.57 -14.87
CA TYR A 179 10.89 -7.82 -15.59
C TYR A 179 9.81 -7.63 -16.66
N GLU A 180 9.54 -8.67 -17.46
CA GLU A 180 8.56 -8.60 -18.54
C GLU A 180 7.16 -8.16 -18.06
N LEU A 181 6.48 -7.33 -18.86
CA LEU A 181 5.31 -6.52 -18.49
C LEU A 181 4.11 -7.32 -17.95
N ASN A 182 3.99 -8.61 -18.28
CA ASN A 182 2.86 -9.47 -17.91
C ASN A 182 3.22 -10.54 -16.88
N TYR A 183 4.38 -10.39 -16.23
CA TYR A 183 5.03 -11.51 -15.58
C TYR A 183 4.95 -11.50 -14.06
N LEU A 184 5.08 -10.30 -13.46
CA LEU A 184 5.13 -10.12 -12.02
C LEU A 184 4.18 -9.00 -11.61
N ASP A 185 3.01 -9.41 -11.12
CA ASP A 185 1.98 -8.54 -10.55
C ASP A 185 2.52 -7.62 -9.44
N SER A 186 3.40 -8.16 -8.59
CA SER A 186 4.06 -7.44 -7.50
C SER A 186 4.91 -6.27 -8.00
N ASP A 187 5.48 -6.40 -9.20
CA ASP A 187 6.30 -5.36 -9.80
C ASP A 187 5.43 -4.18 -10.26
N LEU A 188 4.41 -4.49 -11.09
CA LEU A 188 3.43 -3.51 -11.52
C LEU A 188 2.70 -2.85 -10.35
N TYR A 189 2.43 -3.60 -9.27
CA TYR A 189 1.83 -3.03 -8.07
C TYR A 189 2.75 -1.99 -7.41
N SER A 190 4.05 -2.27 -7.35
CA SER A 190 5.04 -1.30 -6.86
C SER A 190 5.12 -0.05 -7.74
N ILE A 191 4.97 -0.20 -9.07
CA ILE A 191 4.94 0.91 -10.03
C ILE A 191 3.70 1.77 -9.81
N LEU A 192 2.50 1.17 -9.71
CA LEU A 192 1.26 1.89 -9.45
C LEU A 192 1.35 2.75 -8.18
N LEU A 193 1.96 2.21 -7.11
CA LEU A 193 2.14 2.96 -5.86
C LEU A 193 3.01 4.20 -6.08
N VAL A 194 4.15 4.07 -6.77
CA VAL A 194 5.06 5.19 -7.02
C VAL A 194 4.50 6.17 -8.04
N GLU A 195 3.76 5.71 -9.03
CA GLU A 195 3.04 6.56 -9.99
C GLU A 195 2.09 7.51 -9.27
N VAL A 196 1.25 6.98 -8.37
CA VAL A 196 0.33 7.80 -7.59
C VAL A 196 1.10 8.73 -6.67
N MET A 197 2.23 8.30 -6.07
CA MET A 197 3.07 9.21 -5.31
C MET A 197 3.58 10.35 -6.18
N ASP A 198 4.26 10.07 -7.28
CA ASP A 198 4.86 11.07 -8.15
C ASP A 198 3.83 12.04 -8.75
N MET A 199 2.62 11.57 -9.05
CA MET A 199 1.54 12.39 -9.56
C MET A 199 0.99 13.40 -8.53
N TYR A 200 1.07 13.08 -7.24
CA TYR A 200 0.52 13.93 -6.18
C TYR A 200 1.58 14.31 -5.14
N PRO A 201 2.61 15.10 -5.50
CA PRO A 201 3.72 15.44 -4.61
C PRO A 201 3.31 16.12 -3.30
N ASP A 202 2.18 16.83 -3.31
CA ASP A 202 1.64 17.55 -2.15
C ASP A 202 0.84 16.66 -1.18
N LEU A 203 0.59 15.40 -1.53
CA LEU A 203 -0.05 14.43 -0.65
C LEU A 203 0.95 13.69 0.24
N THR A 204 0.48 13.31 1.42
CA THR A 204 1.21 12.37 2.27
C THR A 204 1.38 11.04 1.53
N ILE A 205 2.46 10.32 1.84
CA ILE A 205 2.71 9.00 1.23
C ILE A 205 1.54 8.06 1.57
N GLU A 206 1.03 8.14 2.80
CA GLU A 206 -0.11 7.36 3.27
C GLU A 206 -1.39 7.61 2.46
N ASP A 207 -1.68 8.87 2.11
CA ASP A 207 -2.83 9.22 1.26
C ASP A 207 -2.65 8.70 -0.17
N CYS A 208 -1.44 8.80 -0.72
CA CYS A 208 -1.12 8.22 -2.03
C CYS A 208 -1.32 6.70 -2.05
N ILE A 209 -0.86 5.99 -1.01
CA ILE A 209 -1.09 4.54 -0.87
C ILE A 209 -2.58 4.24 -0.83
N LYS A 210 -3.35 4.93 0.03
CA LYS A 210 -4.81 4.73 0.12
C LYS A 210 -5.46 4.92 -1.24
N MET A 211 -5.12 5.98 -1.95
CA MET A 211 -5.66 6.28 -3.26
C MET A 211 -5.34 5.18 -4.28
N ALA A 212 -4.09 4.72 -4.35
CA ALA A 212 -3.68 3.62 -5.23
C ALA A 212 -4.42 2.31 -4.90
N VAL A 213 -4.54 1.97 -3.61
CA VAL A 213 -5.24 0.76 -3.15
C VAL A 213 -6.73 0.83 -3.46
N ILE A 214 -7.40 1.96 -3.21
CA ILE A 214 -8.83 2.16 -3.53
C ILE A 214 -9.07 2.03 -5.03
N LYS A 215 -8.18 2.61 -5.86
CA LYS A 215 -8.25 2.52 -7.33
C LYS A 215 -8.12 1.08 -7.80
N LEU A 216 -7.11 0.37 -7.31
CA LEU A 216 -6.88 -1.03 -7.65
C LEU A 216 -8.05 -1.90 -7.21
N ASP A 217 -8.51 -1.74 -5.97
CA ASP A 217 -9.64 -2.46 -5.43
C ASP A 217 -10.92 -2.24 -6.26
N SER A 218 -11.20 -1.00 -6.65
CA SER A 218 -12.34 -0.66 -7.50
C SER A 218 -12.22 -1.30 -8.89
N ALA A 219 -11.02 -1.28 -9.48
CA ALA A 219 -10.74 -1.86 -10.79
C ALA A 219 -10.83 -3.40 -10.79
N LEU A 220 -10.55 -4.05 -9.66
CA LEU A 220 -10.71 -5.50 -9.48
C LEU A 220 -12.18 -5.96 -9.45
N GLY A 221 -13.16 -5.05 -9.31
CA GLY A 221 -14.58 -5.40 -9.42
C GLY A 221 -15.05 -6.35 -8.32
N MET A 222 -15.58 -7.52 -8.66
CA MET A 222 -15.98 -8.57 -7.69
C MET A 222 -14.89 -9.61 -7.44
N ASN A 223 -13.72 -9.46 -8.04
CA ASN A 223 -12.64 -10.45 -7.92
C ASN A 223 -12.08 -10.49 -6.49
N LYS A 224 -11.57 -11.66 -6.11
CA LYS A 224 -10.75 -11.81 -4.91
C LYS A 224 -9.52 -10.92 -5.04
N ALA A 225 -9.17 -10.28 -3.94
CA ALA A 225 -8.00 -9.40 -3.86
C ALA A 225 -7.27 -9.72 -2.57
N GLU A 226 -5.99 -10.02 -2.67
CA GLU A 226 -5.04 -10.10 -1.57
C GLU A 226 -3.96 -9.07 -1.90
N LEU A 227 -4.07 -7.87 -1.33
CA LEU A 227 -3.20 -6.73 -1.66
C LEU A 227 -2.14 -6.50 -0.58
N ASN A 228 -1.82 -7.53 0.21
CA ASN A 228 -0.94 -7.38 1.35
C ASN A 228 0.47 -7.00 0.89
N PHE A 229 1.08 -6.03 1.55
CA PHE A 229 2.46 -5.67 1.25
C PHE A 229 3.19 -5.16 2.48
N VAL A 230 4.50 -5.13 2.39
CA VAL A 230 5.39 -4.35 3.24
C VAL A 230 6.28 -3.48 2.35
N MET A 231 6.50 -2.23 2.76
CA MET A 231 7.40 -1.33 2.07
C MET A 231 8.08 -0.36 3.02
N THR A 232 9.20 0.21 2.60
CA THR A 232 9.94 1.18 3.40
C THR A 232 10.60 2.23 2.50
N SER A 233 10.81 3.42 3.05
CA SER A 233 11.63 4.50 2.48
C SER A 233 13.00 4.62 3.16
N GLY A 234 13.30 3.71 4.08
CA GLY A 234 14.44 3.78 4.99
C GLY A 234 14.11 4.46 6.32
N ASN A 235 13.30 5.52 6.30
CA ASN A 235 12.90 6.27 7.50
C ASN A 235 11.47 5.97 7.98
N THR A 236 10.69 5.22 7.20
CA THR A 236 9.33 4.84 7.56
C THR A 236 9.04 3.47 6.98
N LEU A 237 8.39 2.63 7.76
CA LEU A 237 7.93 1.31 7.37
C LEU A 237 6.41 1.33 7.26
N TRP A 238 5.89 0.85 6.14
CA TRP A 238 4.47 0.68 5.91
C TRP A 238 4.15 -0.78 5.66
N ALA A 239 3.00 -1.23 6.14
CA ALA A 239 2.46 -2.53 5.76
C ALA A 239 0.95 -2.46 5.61
N LEU A 240 0.41 -3.18 4.62
CA LEU A 240 -1.02 -3.23 4.34
C LEU A 240 -1.53 -4.63 4.61
N ASN A 241 -2.59 -4.73 5.43
CA ASN A 241 -3.48 -5.89 5.42
C ASN A 241 -4.72 -5.53 4.61
N PHE A 242 -4.91 -6.19 3.47
CA PHE A 242 -6.06 -6.00 2.62
C PHE A 242 -6.41 -7.31 1.94
N THR A 243 -7.55 -7.86 2.34
CA THR A 243 -8.13 -9.05 1.71
C THR A 243 -9.64 -8.93 1.53
N ARG A 244 -10.13 -9.46 0.41
CA ARG A 244 -11.56 -9.70 0.17
C ARG A 244 -11.98 -11.14 0.45
N ALA A 245 -11.05 -12.03 0.82
CA ALA A 245 -11.35 -13.44 1.05
C ALA A 245 -11.83 -13.71 2.50
N GLU A 246 -12.77 -14.66 2.66
CA GLU A 246 -13.26 -15.15 3.96
C GLU A 246 -12.25 -16.11 4.65
N PRO A 247 -12.53 -16.55 5.89
CA PRO A 247 -11.88 -16.17 7.17
C PRO A 247 -10.44 -16.71 7.37
N LYS A 248 -9.81 -17.26 6.33
CA LYS A 248 -8.44 -17.82 6.33
C LYS A 248 -7.53 -17.13 5.30
N ALA A 249 -7.73 -15.83 5.13
CA ALA A 249 -6.91 -15.01 4.25
C ALA A 249 -5.53 -14.75 4.88
N ILE A 250 -4.52 -14.57 4.04
CA ILE A 250 -3.20 -14.11 4.49
C ILE A 250 -3.42 -12.76 5.17
N THR A 251 -2.88 -12.61 6.38
CA THR A 251 -2.99 -11.40 7.17
C THR A 251 -1.60 -10.83 7.43
N VAL A 252 -1.53 -9.65 8.01
CA VAL A 252 -0.26 -9.00 8.38
C VAL A 252 -0.29 -8.75 9.88
N TYR A 253 0.83 -8.97 10.55
CA TYR A 253 1.01 -8.73 11.97
C TYR A 253 2.07 -7.66 12.17
N TYR A 254 1.98 -6.94 13.29
CA TYR A 254 3.04 -6.07 13.76
C TYR A 254 3.37 -6.39 15.23
N TYR A 255 4.61 -6.09 15.62
CA TYR A 255 5.11 -6.34 16.98
C TYR A 255 5.24 -5.01 17.75
N PRO A 256 4.34 -4.72 18.71
CA PRO A 256 4.47 -3.60 19.65
C PRO A 256 5.27 -4.02 20.88
N ASP A 257 6.56 -3.70 20.94
CA ASP A 257 7.31 -3.92 22.19
C ASP A 257 6.81 -3.00 23.32
N SER A 258 6.36 -1.80 22.95
CA SER A 258 5.73 -0.82 23.82
C SER A 258 4.85 0.15 23.00
N ILE A 259 4.16 1.07 23.66
CA ILE A 259 3.31 2.10 23.01
C ILE A 259 4.15 2.96 22.05
N VAL A 260 5.35 3.34 22.47
CA VAL A 260 6.34 4.09 21.69
C VAL A 260 7.61 3.26 21.64
N SER A 261 7.81 2.58 20.51
CA SER A 261 8.85 1.56 20.39
C SER A 261 10.08 2.09 19.65
N LYS A 262 11.26 1.71 20.12
CA LYS A 262 12.54 1.98 19.42
C LYS A 262 12.68 1.19 18.13
N PHE A 263 11.83 0.17 17.95
CA PHE A 263 11.78 -0.64 16.75
C PHE A 263 10.35 -1.12 16.48
N TRP A 264 10.05 -1.36 15.23
CA TRP A 264 8.83 -2.03 14.80
C TRP A 264 9.17 -3.15 13.85
N VAL A 265 8.46 -4.27 13.99
CA VAL A 265 8.53 -5.41 13.07
C VAL A 265 7.14 -5.65 12.51
N VAL A 266 7.07 -5.93 11.22
CA VAL A 266 5.87 -6.45 10.55
C VAL A 266 6.19 -7.77 9.87
N GLY A 267 5.20 -8.65 9.77
CA GLY A 267 5.34 -9.93 9.08
C GLY A 267 4.01 -10.43 8.57
N SER A 268 4.02 -11.24 7.51
CA SER A 268 2.83 -11.93 7.02
C SER A 268 2.37 -13.09 7.93
N GLN A 269 3.13 -13.36 8.98
CA GLN A 269 2.80 -14.21 10.12
C GLN A 269 3.68 -13.81 11.33
N PRO A 270 3.31 -14.18 12.56
CA PRO A 270 4.19 -14.00 13.71
C PRO A 270 5.54 -14.69 13.49
N LEU A 271 6.63 -13.98 13.75
CA LEU A 271 7.99 -14.53 13.64
C LEU A 271 8.47 -15.18 14.93
N ASP A 272 7.61 -15.21 15.95
CA ASP A 272 7.74 -16.06 17.10
C ASP A 272 6.36 -16.43 17.69
N SER A 273 6.25 -17.65 18.20
CA SER A 273 5.03 -18.17 18.83
C SER A 273 5.00 -17.97 20.35
N LEU A 274 6.12 -17.53 20.94
CA LEU A 274 6.32 -17.51 22.38
C LEU A 274 6.00 -16.16 23.03
N SER A 275 6.18 -15.05 22.32
CA SER A 275 6.01 -13.72 22.91
C SER A 275 4.55 -13.35 23.19
N GLN A 276 3.59 -13.97 22.48
CA GLN A 276 2.17 -13.58 22.48
C GLN A 276 1.90 -12.08 22.23
N LYS A 277 2.91 -11.33 21.75
CA LYS A 277 2.85 -9.87 21.59
C LYS A 277 2.42 -9.43 20.19
N TRP A 278 2.50 -10.30 19.20
CA TRP A 278 2.11 -9.99 17.82
C TRP A 278 0.65 -9.59 17.75
N VAL A 279 0.40 -8.42 17.16
CA VAL A 279 -0.93 -7.90 16.94
C VAL A 279 -1.28 -8.06 15.47
N GLU A 280 -2.39 -8.72 15.19
CA GLU A 280 -2.94 -8.80 13.84
C GLU A 280 -3.39 -7.41 13.38
N LEU A 281 -2.94 -6.99 12.20
CA LEU A 281 -3.35 -5.75 11.57
C LEU A 281 -4.81 -5.91 11.10
N PRO A 282 -5.74 -5.02 11.46
CA PRO A 282 -7.13 -5.15 10.99
C PRO A 282 -7.20 -5.18 9.46
N ASN A 283 -8.14 -5.95 8.91
CA ASN A 283 -8.33 -6.01 7.45
C ASN A 283 -8.63 -4.60 6.89
N ARG A 284 -8.19 -4.36 5.65
CA ARG A 284 -8.31 -3.08 4.92
C ARG A 284 -7.68 -1.91 5.67
N THR A 285 -6.52 -2.16 6.30
CA THR A 285 -5.80 -1.16 7.10
C THR A 285 -4.32 -1.12 6.71
N LEU A 286 -3.84 0.09 6.47
CA LEU A 286 -2.43 0.40 6.36
C LEU A 286 -1.88 0.73 7.75
N VAL A 287 -0.73 0.19 8.11
CA VAL A 287 0.04 0.65 9.26
C VAL A 287 1.22 1.49 8.79
N CYS A 288 1.47 2.62 9.46
CA CYS A 288 2.64 3.47 9.31
C CYS A 288 3.45 3.42 10.61
N LEU A 289 4.73 3.05 10.50
CA LEU A 289 5.60 2.77 11.62
C LEU A 289 6.89 3.57 11.49
N ARG A 290 7.20 4.32 12.55
CA ARG A 290 8.47 5.02 12.73
C ARG A 290 9.02 4.71 14.12
N PRO A 291 10.34 4.55 14.27
CA PRO A 291 10.95 4.43 15.58
C PRO A 291 10.60 5.63 16.45
N ASP A 292 10.43 5.40 17.74
CA ASP A 292 10.17 6.44 18.74
C ASP A 292 8.85 7.21 18.50
N GLU A 293 7.98 6.69 17.63
CA GLU A 293 6.60 7.14 17.44
C GLU A 293 5.62 6.01 17.78
N PRO A 294 4.39 6.33 18.21
CA PRO A 294 3.34 5.34 18.37
C PRO A 294 2.91 4.76 17.01
N VAL A 295 2.38 3.54 17.05
CA VAL A 295 1.78 2.90 15.86
C VAL A 295 0.67 3.78 15.28
N ARG A 296 0.68 3.98 13.96
CA ARG A 296 -0.38 4.69 13.24
C ARG A 296 -1.14 3.72 12.35
N LEU A 297 -2.37 3.40 12.74
CA LEU A 297 -3.30 2.60 11.95
C LEU A 297 -4.16 3.51 11.06
N ILE A 298 -4.23 3.20 9.78
CA ILE A 298 -4.85 4.02 8.74
C ILE A 298 -5.79 3.12 7.94
N PRO A 299 -7.09 3.09 8.28
CA PRO A 299 -8.07 2.33 7.51
C PRO A 299 -8.17 2.88 6.08
N ILE A 300 -8.16 1.97 5.09
CA ILE A 300 -8.10 2.34 3.67
C ILE A 300 -9.32 3.17 3.25
N TYR A 301 -10.52 2.77 3.68
CA TYR A 301 -11.77 3.45 3.33
C TYR A 301 -12.21 4.52 4.33
N GLN A 302 -11.39 4.82 5.35
CA GLN A 302 -11.69 5.97 6.19
C GLN A 302 -11.51 7.25 5.36
N LYS A 303 -12.46 8.17 5.54
CA LYS A 303 -12.48 9.48 4.86
C LYS A 303 -11.10 10.13 4.87
N PHE A 304 -10.70 10.70 3.73
CA PHE A 304 -9.51 11.55 3.71
C PHE A 304 -9.75 12.72 4.66
N ASP A 305 -8.77 13.09 5.48
CA ASP A 305 -8.83 14.33 6.22
C ASP A 305 -8.60 15.47 5.22
N LEU A 306 -9.71 15.95 4.66
CA LEU A 306 -9.73 17.04 3.69
C LEU A 306 -9.84 18.40 4.37
N SER A 307 -9.56 18.52 5.67
CA SER A 307 -9.57 19.80 6.36
C SER A 307 -8.67 20.81 5.61
N GLY A 308 -9.31 21.77 4.94
CA GLY A 308 -8.66 22.80 4.12
C GLY A 308 -8.74 22.62 2.58
N ARG A 309 -9.18 21.48 2.05
CA ARG A 309 -9.43 21.25 0.61
C ARG A 309 -10.93 21.21 0.38
N ASP A 310 -11.47 22.12 -0.42
CA ASP A 310 -12.90 22.43 -0.42
C ASP A 310 -13.42 22.62 -1.84
N ILE A 311 -14.17 21.60 -2.33
CA ILE A 311 -14.89 21.69 -3.61
C ILE A 311 -15.88 22.85 -3.62
N SER A 312 -16.29 23.37 -2.44
CA SER A 312 -17.24 24.47 -2.35
C SER A 312 -16.74 25.78 -2.96
N LYS A 313 -15.41 25.97 -3.07
CA LYS A 313 -14.85 27.24 -3.57
C LYS A 313 -14.94 27.41 -5.08
N ASN A 314 -15.07 26.32 -5.84
CA ASN A 314 -14.88 26.35 -7.29
C ASN A 314 -15.98 25.64 -8.09
N PHE A 315 -17.17 25.46 -7.52
CA PHE A 315 -18.33 24.91 -8.23
C PHE A 315 -19.30 26.04 -8.60
N PHE A 316 -19.37 26.37 -9.89
CA PHE A 316 -20.12 27.50 -10.43
C PHE A 316 -20.95 27.09 -11.63
N ILE A 317 -22.11 27.73 -11.79
CA ILE A 317 -23.03 27.45 -12.87
C ILE A 317 -23.49 28.76 -13.50
N GLN A 318 -23.39 28.85 -14.84
CA GLN A 318 -23.78 30.05 -15.58
C GLN A 318 -24.24 29.74 -17.02
N PRO A 319 -25.25 30.45 -17.55
CA PRO A 319 -26.12 31.40 -16.83
C PRO A 319 -27.10 30.68 -15.88
N ASN A 320 -27.61 31.38 -14.88
CA ASN A 320 -28.71 30.88 -14.04
C ASN A 320 -29.62 32.06 -13.69
N PRO A 321 -30.86 32.14 -14.23
CA PRO A 321 -31.55 31.13 -15.04
C PRO A 321 -30.94 30.86 -16.43
N PHE A 322 -31.24 29.71 -17.02
CA PHE A 322 -30.83 29.32 -18.39
C PHE A 322 -32.02 28.85 -19.24
N ASN A 323 -31.87 28.87 -20.56
CA ASN A 323 -32.94 28.56 -21.52
C ASN A 323 -32.62 27.46 -22.55
N GLU A 324 -31.36 27.34 -22.97
CA GLU A 324 -30.92 26.32 -23.94
C GLU A 324 -29.93 25.36 -23.29
N SER A 325 -28.88 25.91 -22.71
CA SER A 325 -27.89 25.12 -22.00
C SER A 325 -27.28 25.93 -20.87
N VAL A 326 -26.66 25.21 -19.94
CA VAL A 326 -25.97 25.79 -18.81
C VAL A 326 -24.57 25.22 -18.70
N LYS A 327 -23.60 26.11 -18.50
CA LYS A 327 -22.21 25.75 -18.26
C LYS A 327 -22.03 25.47 -16.77
N ILE A 328 -21.42 24.33 -16.46
CA ILE A 328 -21.12 23.87 -15.12
C ILE A 328 -19.60 23.79 -15.01
N ASP A 329 -19.02 24.75 -14.28
CA ASP A 329 -17.59 24.83 -14.00
C ASP A 329 -17.34 24.25 -12.60
N TYR A 330 -16.38 23.33 -12.48
CA TYR A 330 -15.97 22.75 -11.21
C TYR A 330 -14.46 22.59 -11.12
N SER A 331 -13.91 22.58 -9.91
CA SER A 331 -12.56 22.07 -9.69
C SER A 331 -12.60 20.96 -8.66
N ILE A 332 -11.63 20.05 -8.77
CA ILE A 332 -11.33 19.11 -7.70
C ILE A 332 -9.89 19.31 -7.30
N ASP A 333 -9.66 19.40 -5.99
CA ASP A 333 -8.31 19.57 -5.43
C ASP A 333 -7.59 18.22 -5.38
N LEU A 334 -8.35 17.13 -5.30
CA LEU A 334 -7.86 15.77 -5.31
C LEU A 334 -8.44 15.01 -6.49
N PRO A 335 -7.63 14.14 -7.10
CA PRO A 335 -8.09 13.28 -8.16
C PRO A 335 -9.11 12.28 -7.60
N GLY A 336 -10.07 11.82 -8.38
CA GLY A 336 -11.04 10.86 -7.87
C GLY A 336 -12.18 10.64 -8.83
N ILE A 337 -13.05 9.69 -8.49
CA ILE A 337 -14.33 9.59 -9.18
C ILE A 337 -15.13 10.85 -8.87
N VAL A 338 -15.53 11.55 -9.92
CA VAL A 338 -16.44 12.67 -9.87
C VAL A 338 -17.76 12.23 -10.48
N THR A 339 -18.82 12.33 -9.69
CA THR A 339 -20.18 12.11 -10.16
C THR A 339 -20.91 13.45 -10.18
N ILE A 340 -21.50 13.81 -11.32
CA ILE A 340 -22.35 14.99 -11.46
C ILE A 340 -23.71 14.54 -11.96
N ASP A 341 -24.71 14.66 -11.10
CA ASP A 341 -26.09 14.22 -11.32
C ASP A 341 -27.03 15.42 -11.32
N VAL A 342 -28.13 15.33 -12.09
CA VAL A 342 -29.23 16.29 -12.11
C VAL A 342 -30.45 15.69 -11.42
N TYR A 343 -31.10 16.49 -10.58
CA TYR A 343 -32.33 16.14 -9.88
C TYR A 343 -33.42 17.20 -10.10
N ASP A 344 -34.68 16.78 -10.16
CA ASP A 344 -35.81 17.70 -10.15
C ASP A 344 -36.16 18.18 -8.72
N ARG A 345 -37.14 19.09 -8.61
CA ARG A 345 -37.58 19.64 -7.32
C ARG A 345 -38.11 18.62 -6.30
N SER A 346 -38.50 17.44 -6.76
CA SER A 346 -39.00 16.35 -5.89
C SER A 346 -37.86 15.42 -5.45
N GLY A 347 -36.62 15.70 -5.87
CA GLY A 347 -35.47 14.84 -5.64
C GLY A 347 -35.41 13.63 -6.58
N ARG A 348 -36.24 13.58 -7.64
CA ARG A 348 -36.17 12.51 -8.63
C ARG A 348 -34.97 12.74 -9.54
N PHE A 349 -34.22 11.67 -9.79
CA PHE A 349 -33.09 11.68 -10.70
C PHE A 349 -33.53 11.96 -12.14
N VAL A 350 -32.82 12.86 -12.82
CA VAL A 350 -33.14 13.33 -14.17
C VAL A 350 -32.10 12.86 -15.18
N LYS A 351 -30.81 13.09 -14.88
CA LYS A 351 -29.71 12.78 -15.79
C LYS A 351 -28.40 12.62 -15.05
N ARG A 352 -27.53 11.72 -15.51
CA ARG A 352 -26.12 11.72 -15.10
C ARG A 352 -25.26 12.42 -16.15
N LEU A 353 -24.63 13.52 -15.76
CA LEU A 353 -23.75 14.31 -16.64
C LEU A 353 -22.32 13.79 -16.64
N LEU A 354 -21.86 13.25 -15.51
CA LEU A 354 -20.51 12.74 -15.37
C LEU A 354 -20.46 11.59 -14.37
N ASN A 355 -19.73 10.53 -14.71
CA ASN A 355 -19.29 9.50 -13.79
C ASN A 355 -17.90 9.03 -14.20
N ASP A 356 -16.89 9.83 -13.88
CA ASP A 356 -15.57 9.59 -14.43
C ASP A 356 -14.48 9.89 -13.42
N PHE A 357 -13.34 9.25 -13.62
CA PHE A 357 -12.14 9.57 -12.88
C PHE A 357 -11.56 10.87 -13.42
N LYS A 358 -11.37 11.86 -12.55
CA LYS A 358 -10.72 13.13 -12.88
C LYS A 358 -9.45 13.28 -12.05
N ILE A 359 -8.44 13.92 -12.65
CA ILE A 359 -7.23 14.33 -11.93
C ILE A 359 -7.48 15.67 -11.22
N SER A 360 -6.58 16.09 -10.32
CA SER A 360 -6.69 17.43 -9.73
C SER A 360 -6.67 18.50 -10.83
N GLY A 361 -7.61 19.43 -10.80
CA GLY A 361 -7.74 20.41 -11.87
C GLY A 361 -9.10 21.09 -11.98
N LYS A 362 -9.22 21.94 -13.00
CA LYS A 362 -10.46 22.65 -13.35
C LYS A 362 -11.11 22.00 -14.57
N TYR A 363 -12.43 21.92 -14.53
CA TYR A 363 -13.23 21.22 -15.52
C TYR A 363 -14.48 22.02 -15.85
N THR A 364 -14.97 21.81 -17.07
CA THR A 364 -16.22 22.37 -17.57
C THR A 364 -17.05 21.25 -18.18
N LEU A 365 -18.35 21.26 -17.91
CA LEU A 365 -19.34 20.48 -18.64
C LEU A 365 -20.55 21.34 -18.97
N ILE A 366 -21.39 20.85 -19.88
CA ILE A 366 -22.61 21.53 -20.32
C ILE A 366 -23.79 20.61 -20.08
N TRP A 367 -24.87 21.16 -19.52
CA TRP A 367 -26.18 20.51 -19.54
C TRP A 367 -27.12 21.27 -20.46
N ASP A 368 -27.82 20.55 -21.32
CA ASP A 368 -28.70 21.02 -22.39
C ASP A 368 -30.18 21.07 -21.99
N GLY A 369 -30.50 20.88 -20.71
CA GLY A 369 -31.88 20.82 -20.25
C GLY A 369 -32.63 19.55 -20.68
N CYS A 370 -31.92 18.49 -21.07
CA CYS A 370 -32.54 17.20 -21.40
C CYS A 370 -32.37 16.16 -20.28
N ASP A 371 -33.24 15.15 -20.24
CA ASP A 371 -33.12 13.95 -19.40
C ASP A 371 -32.14 12.91 -20.01
N ASP A 372 -32.00 11.76 -19.36
CA ASP A 372 -31.17 10.63 -19.86
C ASP A 372 -31.67 10.04 -21.21
N ASN A 373 -32.95 10.26 -21.57
CA ASN A 373 -33.53 9.83 -22.84
C ASN A 373 -33.44 10.92 -23.93
N ASN A 374 -32.70 12.01 -23.67
CA ASN A 374 -32.62 13.20 -24.51
C ASN A 374 -33.96 13.91 -24.75
N ASN A 375 -34.94 13.72 -23.85
CA ASN A 375 -36.16 14.52 -23.89
C ASN A 375 -35.94 15.84 -23.13
N PRO A 376 -36.43 16.98 -23.65
CA PRO A 376 -36.43 18.23 -22.90
C PRO A 376 -37.18 18.09 -21.58
N VAL A 377 -36.58 18.59 -20.50
CA VAL A 377 -37.21 18.62 -19.19
C VAL A 377 -38.16 19.82 -19.08
N PRO A 378 -39.21 19.76 -18.23
CA PRO A 378 -40.09 20.91 -18.01
C PRO A 378 -39.34 22.13 -17.45
N ASP A 379 -39.89 23.32 -17.64
CA ASP A 379 -39.42 24.52 -16.97
C ASP A 379 -39.51 24.38 -15.44
N GLY A 380 -38.57 25.01 -14.73
CA GLY A 380 -38.57 25.03 -13.28
C GLY A 380 -37.20 24.85 -12.63
N ALA A 381 -37.23 24.49 -11.34
CA ALA A 381 -36.04 24.35 -10.53
C ALA A 381 -35.48 22.93 -10.59
N TYR A 382 -34.16 22.86 -10.79
CA TYR A 382 -33.36 21.63 -10.76
C TYR A 382 -32.19 21.77 -9.80
N PHE A 383 -31.62 20.64 -9.43
CA PHE A 383 -30.49 20.55 -8.51
C PHE A 383 -29.37 19.77 -9.17
N ILE A 384 -28.21 20.40 -9.35
CA ILE A 384 -26.99 19.74 -9.80
C ILE A 384 -26.21 19.33 -8.55
N ARG A 385 -25.98 18.03 -8.42
CA ARG A 385 -25.19 17.45 -7.33
C ARG A 385 -23.85 16.99 -7.86
N LEU A 386 -22.78 17.60 -7.36
CA LEU A 386 -21.41 17.15 -7.56
C LEU A 386 -20.98 16.35 -6.33
N LYS A 387 -20.42 15.15 -6.57
CA LYS A 387 -19.82 14.30 -5.56
C LYS A 387 -18.39 13.93 -5.96
N ASN A 388 -17.44 14.09 -5.05
CA ASN A 388 -16.07 13.59 -5.17
C ASN A 388 -15.60 13.14 -3.79
N TYR A 389 -15.25 11.85 -3.66
CA TYR A 389 -15.05 11.20 -2.37
C TYR A 389 -16.21 11.43 -1.39
N ASP A 390 -15.92 12.05 -0.24
CA ASP A 390 -16.85 12.34 0.84
C ASP A 390 -17.43 13.74 0.78
N GLN A 391 -17.01 14.53 -0.21
CA GLN A 391 -17.49 15.88 -0.41
C GLN A 391 -18.63 15.87 -1.41
N GLU A 392 -19.71 16.53 -1.02
CA GLU A 392 -20.90 16.71 -1.84
C GLU A 392 -21.26 18.19 -1.86
N LYS A 393 -21.59 18.69 -3.05
CA LYS A 393 -22.12 20.04 -3.22
C LYS A 393 -23.32 19.99 -4.14
N VAL A 394 -24.38 20.68 -3.73
CA VAL A 394 -25.60 20.82 -4.50
C VAL A 394 -25.79 22.28 -4.85
N LEU A 395 -26.05 22.57 -6.13
CA LEU A 395 -26.45 23.89 -6.60
C LEU A 395 -27.84 23.83 -7.20
N LYS A 396 -28.67 24.81 -6.83
CA LYS A 396 -29.99 25.01 -7.42
C LYS A 396 -29.86 25.85 -8.70
N ILE A 397 -30.51 25.40 -9.76
CA ILE A 397 -30.55 26.09 -11.06
C ILE A 397 -32.00 26.23 -11.53
N ILE A 398 -32.27 27.28 -12.31
CA ILE A 398 -33.59 27.56 -12.88
C ILE A 398 -33.52 27.41 -14.40
N PHE A 399 -34.31 26.48 -14.93
CA PHE A 399 -34.50 26.29 -16.37
C PHE A 399 -35.78 26.99 -16.82
N VAL A 400 -35.71 27.74 -17.92
CA VAL A 400 -36.84 28.49 -18.49
C VAL A 400 -36.90 28.21 -19.99
N LEU A 401 -37.90 27.43 -20.40
CA LEU A 401 -38.24 27.27 -21.82
C LEU A 401 -38.66 28.62 -22.39
N ARG A 402 -38.07 29.02 -23.52
CA ARG A 402 -38.47 30.23 -24.25
C ARG A 402 -39.65 29.97 -25.17
#